data_AF-A0A7W6J1S8-F1
#
_entry.id   AF-A0A7W6J1S8-F1
#
_cell.length_a   1.000
_cell.length_b   1.000
_cell.length_c   1.000
_cell.angle_alpha   90.00
_cell.angle_beta   90.00
_cell.angle_gamma   90.00
#
_symmetry.space_group_name_H-M   'P 1'
#
loop_
_entity.id
_entity.type
_entity.pdbx_description
1 polymer ?
#
loop_
_entity_poly.entity_id
_entity_poly.type
_entity_poly.pdbx_seq_one_letter_code
_entity_poly.pdbx_strand_id
1 'polypeptide(L)'
;MKLWVMAMLGLTTGVFIAAASTLRLYVGGGPLYALFGALCLYVTGNLMMVPLMRETGLGLTVSVLSVTQLLLVNLIAFIVYGEKLGAMQLSGMMLGTVAIALMLWPSQGGA
;
A
#
# COMPACT_ATOMS: atom_id res chain seq x y z
N MET A 1 12.17 -1.43 -19.29
CA MET A 1 12.12 -1.70 -17.83
C MET A 1 11.23 -0.71 -17.06
N LYS A 2 11.49 0.60 -17.10
CA LYS A 2 10.79 1.60 -16.26
C LYS A 2 9.25 1.64 -16.36
N LEU A 3 8.69 1.46 -17.57
CA LEU A 3 7.22 1.49 -17.79
C LEU A 3 6.50 0.25 -17.22
N TRP A 4 7.16 -0.91 -17.25
CA TRP A 4 6.60 -2.17 -16.75
C TRP A 4 6.52 -2.19 -15.21
N VAL A 5 7.56 -1.67 -14.55
CA VAL A 5 7.58 -1.47 -13.08
C VAL A 5 6.49 -0.51 -12.64
N MET A 6 6.31 0.63 -13.32
CA MET A 6 5.25 1.59 -13.01
C MET A 6 3.85 0.99 -13.19
N ALA A 7 3.64 0.20 -14.24
CA ALA A 7 2.38 -0.51 -14.47
C ALA A 7 2.09 -1.55 -13.38
N MET A 8 3.09 -2.36 -12.98
CA MET A 8 2.95 -3.33 -11.89
C MET A 8 2.75 -2.67 -10.53
N LEU A 9 3.39 -1.52 -10.24
CA LEU A 9 3.14 -0.74 -9.02
C LEU A 9 1.68 -0.27 -8.95
N GLY A 10 1.16 0.29 -10.06
CA GLY A 10 -0.23 0.72 -10.13
C GLY A 10 -1.21 -0.44 -9.96
N LEU A 11 -0.98 -1.56 -10.64
CA LEU A 11 -1.79 -2.78 -10.53
C LEU A 11 -1.80 -3.32 -9.10
N THR A 12 -0.62 -3.45 -8.49
CA THR A 12 -0.48 -3.96 -7.14
C THR A 12 -1.18 -3.06 -6.12
N THR A 13 -1.03 -1.74 -6.28
CA THR A 13 -1.74 -0.76 -5.44
C THR A 13 -3.25 -0.91 -5.55
N GLY A 14 -3.78 -1.11 -6.76
CA GLY A 14 -5.20 -1.38 -6.99
C GLY A 14 -5.69 -2.66 -6.29
N VAL A 15 -4.90 -3.73 -6.34
CA VAL A 15 -5.19 -5.01 -5.65
C VAL A 15 -5.22 -4.82 -4.13
N PHE A 16 -4.28 -4.07 -3.56
CA PHE A 16 -4.26 -3.78 -2.12
C PHE A 16 -5.44 -2.90 -1.67
N ILE A 17 -5.86 -1.93 -2.49
CA ILE A 17 -7.06 -1.14 -2.22
C ILE A 17 -8.30 -2.04 -2.22
N ALA A 18 -8.44 -2.92 -3.22
CA ALA A 18 -9.55 -3.86 -3.30
C ALA A 18 -9.56 -4.84 -2.11
N ALA A 19 -8.38 -5.29 -1.66
CA ALA A 19 -8.23 -6.11 -0.46
C ALA A 19 -8.72 -5.38 0.80
N ALA A 20 -8.32 -4.11 0.97
CA ALA A 20 -8.72 -3.28 2.11
C ALA A 20 -10.22 -3.00 2.12
N SER A 21 -10.82 -2.70 0.97
CA SER A 21 -12.26 -2.50 0.83
C SER A 21 -13.04 -3.79 1.14
N THR A 22 -12.55 -4.95 0.68
CA THR A 22 -13.18 -6.25 0.97
C THR A 22 -13.07 -6.60 2.45
N LEU A 23 -11.94 -6.32 3.09
CA LEU A 23 -11.75 -6.53 4.53
C LEU A 23 -12.71 -5.65 5.34
N ARG A 24 -13.01 -4.43 4.88
CA ARG A 24 -13.97 -3.56 5.55
C ARG A 24 -15.39 -4.12 5.51
N LEU A 25 -15.80 -4.77 4.42
CA LEU A 25 -17.10 -5.47 4.36
C LEU A 25 -17.22 -6.52 5.47
N TYR A 26 -16.13 -7.22 5.79
CA TYR A 26 -16.10 -8.16 6.91
C TYR A 26 -16.18 -7.45 8.27
N VAL A 27 -15.40 -6.38 8.47
CA VAL A 27 -15.39 -5.61 9.74
C VAL A 27 -16.75 -4.98 10.06
N GLY A 28 -17.56 -4.66 9.05
CA GLY A 28 -18.94 -4.20 9.21
C GLY A 28 -19.97 -5.27 9.62
N GLY A 29 -19.54 -6.47 9.99
CA GLY A 29 -20.40 -7.62 10.29
C GLY A 29 -20.63 -8.56 9.10
N GLY A 30 -19.79 -8.45 8.06
CA GLY A 30 -19.87 -9.29 6.86
C GLY A 30 -19.41 -10.74 7.10
N PRO A 31 -19.71 -11.64 6.14
CA PRO A 31 -19.44 -13.06 6.29
C PRO A 31 -17.95 -13.41 6.11
N LEU A 32 -17.51 -14.53 6.70
CA LEU A 32 -16.12 -15.03 6.64
C LEU A 32 -15.54 -15.16 5.22
N TYR A 33 -16.39 -15.32 4.20
CA TYR A 33 -15.97 -15.35 2.80
C TYR A 33 -15.32 -14.03 2.34
N ALA A 34 -15.73 -12.88 2.90
CA ALA A 34 -15.11 -11.58 2.63
C ALA A 34 -13.69 -11.50 3.22
N LEU A 35 -13.47 -12.09 4.39
CA LEU A 35 -12.13 -12.21 4.98
C LEU A 35 -11.22 -13.07 4.10
N PHE A 36 -11.73 -14.20 3.62
CA PHE A 36 -10.97 -15.09 2.74
C PHE A 36 -10.65 -14.41 1.40
N GLY A 37 -11.60 -13.68 0.82
CA GLY A 37 -11.39 -12.86 -0.37
C GLY A 37 -10.30 -11.81 -0.15
N ALA A 38 -10.38 -11.03 0.92
CA ALA A 38 -9.35 -10.06 1.27
C ALA A 38 -7.96 -10.71 1.42
N LEU A 39 -7.88 -11.88 2.06
CA LEU A 39 -6.64 -12.62 2.24
C LEU A 39 -6.04 -13.08 0.88
N CYS A 40 -6.87 -13.61 -0.02
CA CYS A 40 -6.45 -13.97 -1.36
C CYS A 40 -5.93 -12.77 -2.16
N LEU A 41 -6.61 -11.62 -2.06
CA LEU A 41 -6.16 -10.38 -2.68
C LEU A 41 -4.84 -9.89 -2.08
N TYR A 42 -4.67 -9.95 -0.76
CA TYR A 42 -3.42 -9.63 -0.08
C TYR A 42 -2.27 -10.52 -0.53
N VAL A 43 -2.48 -11.84 -0.64
CA VAL A 43 -1.49 -12.78 -1.15
C VAL A 43 -1.13 -12.44 -2.60
N THR A 44 -2.14 -12.17 -3.44
CA THR A 44 -1.93 -11.81 -4.85
C THR A 44 -1.12 -10.53 -4.99
N GLY A 45 -1.44 -9.48 -4.23
CA GLY A 45 -0.68 -8.22 -4.22
C GLY A 45 0.77 -8.40 -3.76
N ASN A 46 1.00 -9.25 -2.75
CA ASN A 46 2.33 -9.58 -2.29
C ASN A 46 3.13 -10.40 -3.32
N LEU A 47 2.49 -11.33 -4.06
CA LEU A 47 3.15 -12.08 -5.13
C LEU A 47 3.51 -11.19 -6.33
N MET A 48 2.68 -10.19 -6.65
CA MET A 48 2.95 -9.20 -7.70
C MET A 48 4.18 -8.32 -7.41
N MET A 49 4.63 -8.25 -6.16
CA MET A 49 5.84 -7.52 -5.76
C MET A 49 7.14 -8.29 -5.95
N VAL A 50 7.07 -9.62 -6.12
CA VAL A 50 8.26 -10.48 -6.27
C VAL A 50 9.11 -10.09 -7.49
N PRO A 51 8.55 -9.77 -8.67
CA PRO A 51 9.32 -9.28 -9.81
C PRO A 51 9.93 -7.89 -9.57
N LEU A 52 9.24 -7.01 -8.84
CA LEU A 52 9.77 -5.68 -8.51
C LEU A 52 10.97 -5.75 -7.58
N MET A 53 10.89 -6.60 -6.55
CA MET A 53 11.98 -6.83 -5.60
C MET A 53 13.27 -7.30 -6.28
N ARG A 54 13.15 -7.99 -7.42
CA ARG A 54 14.29 -8.46 -8.22
C ARG A 54 14.96 -7.33 -9.02
N GLU A 55 14.27 -6.24 -9.33
CA GLU A 55 14.76 -5.18 -10.21
C GLU A 55 15.23 -3.92 -9.48
N THR A 56 14.60 -3.55 -8.36
CA THR A 56 14.81 -2.24 -7.70
C THR A 56 15.42 -2.31 -6.30
N GLY A 57 15.80 -3.52 -5.86
CA GLY A 57 16.31 -3.76 -4.51
C GLY A 57 15.19 -4.09 -3.52
N LEU A 58 15.34 -5.23 -2.85
CA LEU A 58 14.29 -5.85 -2.03
C LEU A 58 13.81 -4.93 -0.89
N GLY A 59 14.72 -4.18 -0.26
CA GLY A 59 14.41 -3.30 0.86
C GLY A 59 13.67 -2.00 0.47
N LEU A 60 14.05 -1.39 -0.67
CA LEU A 60 13.46 -0.11 -1.09
C LEU A 60 12.01 -0.30 -1.56
N THR A 61 11.76 -1.30 -2.40
CA THR A 61 10.42 -1.61 -2.93
C THR A 61 9.42 -1.94 -1.82
N VAL A 62 9.81 -2.79 -0.86
CA VAL A 62 8.94 -3.19 0.26
C VAL A 62 8.60 -2.02 1.15
N SER A 63 9.61 -1.20 1.47
CA SER A 63 9.43 -0.05 2.35
C SER A 63 8.51 0.98 1.71
N VAL A 64 8.77 1.35 0.44
CA VAL A 64 7.94 2.29 -0.31
C VAL A 64 6.51 1.77 -0.43
N LEU A 65 6.31 0.49 -0.76
CA LEU A 65 4.98 -0.09 -0.86
C LEU A 65 4.24 -0.05 0.48
N SER A 66 4.87 -0.48 1.56
CA SER A 66 4.22 -0.61 2.87
C SER A 66 3.75 0.76 3.38
N VAL A 67 4.59 1.78 3.24
CA VAL A 67 4.23 3.15 3.65
C VAL A 67 3.18 3.73 2.70
N THR A 68 3.30 3.50 1.40
CA THR A 68 2.32 3.96 0.40
C THR A 68 0.95 3.35 0.67
N GLN A 69 0.90 2.05 0.95
CA GLN A 69 -0.33 1.34 1.26
C GLN A 69 -0.96 1.85 2.56
N LEU A 70 -0.15 2.12 3.60
CA LEU A 70 -0.63 2.73 4.84
C LEU A 70 -1.29 4.09 4.58
N LEU A 71 -0.68 4.95 3.75
CA LEU A 71 -1.25 6.25 3.39
C LEU A 71 -2.54 6.10 2.60
N LEU A 72 -2.55 5.22 1.59
CA LEU A 72 -3.71 4.98 0.74
C LEU A 72 -4.91 4.44 1.51
N VAL A 73 -4.70 3.42 2.35
CA VAL A 73 -5.79 2.84 3.15
C VAL A 73 -6.37 3.89 4.10
N ASN A 74 -5.52 4.72 4.72
CA ASN A 74 -6.00 5.81 5.57
C ASN A 74 -6.67 6.95 4.79
N LEU A 75 -6.19 7.28 3.60
CA LEU A 75 -6.82 8.28 2.74
C LEU A 75 -8.22 7.81 2.31
N ILE A 76 -8.37 6.52 1.98
CA ILE A 76 -9.66 5.92 1.68
C ILE A 76 -10.53 5.87 2.95
N ALA A 77 -9.98 5.52 4.12
CA ALA A 77 -10.65 5.61 5.44
C ALA A 77 -11.29 6.99 5.66
N PHE A 78 -10.52 8.04 5.38
CA PHE A 78 -10.96 9.41 5.53
C PHE A 78 -11.98 9.85 4.48
N ILE A 79 -11.71 9.62 3.18
CA ILE A 79 -12.54 10.13 2.06
C ILE A 79 -13.83 9.32 1.89
N VAL A 80 -13.74 8.00 1.91
CA VAL A 80 -14.85 7.10 1.56
C VAL A 80 -15.70 6.77 2.78
N TYR A 81 -15.06 6.58 3.94
CA TYR A 81 -15.76 6.12 5.15
C TYR A 81 -16.02 7.23 6.16
N GLY A 82 -15.50 8.44 5.94
CA GLY A 82 -15.69 9.58 6.84
C GLY A 82 -15.07 9.38 8.22
N GLU A 83 -14.12 8.46 8.36
CA GLU A 83 -13.46 8.21 9.64
C GLU A 83 -12.60 9.43 10.02
N LYS A 84 -12.89 10.03 11.18
CA LYS A 84 -12.08 11.12 11.73
C LYS A 84 -10.80 10.55 12.31
N LEU A 85 -9.74 10.63 11.52
CA LEU A 85 -8.39 10.32 11.97
C LEU A 85 -8.00 11.27 13.11
N GLY A 86 -7.57 10.71 14.24
CA GLY A 86 -7.08 11.50 15.37
C GLY A 86 -5.84 12.31 14.99
N ALA A 87 -5.60 13.44 15.66
CA ALA A 87 -4.44 14.30 15.38
C ALA A 87 -3.10 13.55 15.41
N MET A 88 -2.98 12.52 16.26
CA MET A 88 -1.80 11.66 16.35
C MET A 88 -1.65 10.67 15.17
N GLN A 89 -2.75 10.19 14.58
CA GLN A 89 -2.69 9.34 13.38
C GLN A 89 -2.31 10.16 12.15
N LEU A 90 -2.86 11.38 12.07
CA LEU A 90 -2.50 12.35 11.04
C LEU A 90 -1.01 12.69 11.07
N SER A 91 -0.42 12.93 12.25
CA SER A 91 1.02 13.17 12.36
C SER A 91 1.84 11.95 11.91
N GLY A 92 1.41 10.73 12.24
CA GLY A 92 2.01 9.49 11.74
C GLY A 92 1.97 9.38 10.21
N MET A 93 0.86 9.75 9.57
CA MET A 93 0.77 9.78 8.10
C MET A 93 1.66 10.85 7.48
N MET A 94 1.74 12.03 8.08
CA MET A 94 2.64 13.09 7.61
C MET A 94 4.10 12.61 7.67
N LEU A 95 4.50 11.95 8.75
CA LEU A 95 5.83 11.34 8.86
C LEU A 95 6.05 10.22 7.84
N GLY A 96 5.05 9.38 7.59
CA GLY A 96 5.10 8.36 6.53
C GLY A 96 5.26 8.97 5.12
N THR A 97 4.60 10.10 4.87
CA THR A 97 4.74 10.84 3.61
C THR A 97 6.16 11.37 3.42
N VAL A 98 6.74 11.93 4.48
CA VAL A 98 8.15 12.36 4.51
C VAL A 98 9.09 11.17 4.27
N ALA A 99 8.82 10.02 4.88
CA ALA A 99 9.62 8.81 4.66
C ALA A 99 9.61 8.36 3.19
N ILE A 100 8.45 8.34 2.53
CA ILE A 100 8.38 8.03 1.08
C ILE A 100 9.14 9.07 0.26
N ALA A 101 8.98 10.37 0.58
CA ALA A 101 9.69 11.43 -0.11
C ALA A 101 11.21 11.27 -0.01
N LEU A 102 11.72 10.84 1.16
CA LEU A 102 13.14 10.53 1.37
C LEU A 102 13.57 9.25 0.65
N MET A 103 12.75 8.19 0.66
CA MET A 103 13.06 6.92 -0.02
C MET A 103 13.08 7.05 -1.55
N LEU A 104 12.21 7.91 -2.10
CA LEU A 104 12.12 8.19 -3.53
C LEU A 104 12.99 9.39 -3.94
N TRP A 105 13.60 10.08 -2.99
CA TRP A 105 14.50 11.20 -3.29
C TRP A 105 15.64 10.68 -4.17
N PRO A 106 15.86 11.26 -5.36
CA PRO A 106 16.93 10.84 -6.23
C PRO A 106 18.27 11.21 -5.59
N SER A 107 18.81 10.30 -4.78
CA SER A 107 20.21 10.32 -4.39
C SER A 107 21.01 9.90 -5.62
N GLN A 108 21.80 10.82 -6.19
CA GLN A 108 22.92 10.47 -7.08
C GLN A 108 24.08 9.79 -6.30
N GLY A 109 23.84 9.13 -5.18
CA GLY A 109 24.89 8.63 -4.29
C GLY A 109 24.88 7.12 -4.08
N GLY A 110 25.63 6.43 -4.95
CA GLY A 110 26.62 5.41 -4.55
C GLY A 110 26.14 4.01 -4.13
N ALA A 111 26.03 3.11 -5.11
CA ALA A 111 26.97 2.00 -5.32
C ALA A 111 26.78 1.43 -6.73
#